data_AF-A0A849T575-F1
#
_entry.id   AF-A0A849T575-F1
#
_cell.length_a   1.000
_cell.length_b   1.000
_cell.length_c   1.000
_cell.angle_alpha   90.00
_cell.angle_beta   90.00
_cell.angle_gamma   90.00
#
_symmetry.space_group_name_H-M   'P 1'
#
loop_
_entity.id
_entity.type
_entity.pdbx_description
1 polymer ?
#
loop_
_entity_poly.entity_id
_entity_poly.type
_entity_poly.pdbx_seq_one_letter_code
_entity_poly.pdbx_strand_id
1 'polypeptide(L)'
;MKLETFESSIQKELKLLRVILVYTFLGFSFLMGLVLYSKNNYFFDKGEVFKERPMASFVCNTAFMSIINKAPISKLITDEILVALKKNEFNVAAEDILLLQVIEEGKCRIIVRGDNKVRSFLINLVSKKQNPFFYKLSEINEDELTNLEEEKISREAK
;
A
#
# COMPACT_ATOMS: atom_id res chain seq x y z
N MET A 1 -51.23 48.41 -1.38
CA MET A 1 -49.84 48.22 -1.85
C MET A 1 -49.85 47.19 -2.97
N LYS A 2 -49.21 47.47 -4.11
CA LYS A 2 -49.40 46.72 -5.37
C LYS A 2 -48.67 45.36 -5.35
N LEU A 3 -49.40 44.28 -5.65
CA LEU A 3 -48.87 42.91 -5.76
C LEU A 3 -47.64 42.83 -6.70
N GLU A 4 -47.62 43.64 -7.76
CA GLU A 4 -46.56 43.68 -8.77
C GLU A 4 -45.19 44.09 -8.20
N THR A 5 -45.18 44.94 -7.16
CA THR A 5 -43.93 45.31 -6.49
C THR A 5 -43.37 44.20 -5.61
N PHE A 6 -44.20 43.25 -5.18
CA PHE A 6 -43.78 42.11 -4.37
C PHE A 6 -43.22 40.97 -5.25
N GLU A 7 -43.89 40.66 -6.36
CA GLU A 7 -43.41 39.65 -7.32
C GLU A 7 -42.07 40.02 -7.94
N SER A 8 -41.89 41.29 -8.31
CA SER A 8 -40.63 41.77 -8.91
C SER A 8 -39.45 41.75 -7.92
N SER A 9 -39.71 41.92 -6.62
CA SER A 9 -38.67 41.80 -5.58
C SER A 9 -38.29 40.33 -5.34
N ILE A 10 -39.28 39.43 -5.26
CA ILE A 10 -39.05 37.98 -5.08
C ILE A 10 -38.30 37.39 -6.30
N GLN A 11 -38.64 37.81 -7.53
CA GLN A 11 -37.94 37.37 -8.72
C GLN A 11 -36.47 37.83 -8.77
N LYS A 12 -36.15 39.02 -8.25
CA LYS A 12 -34.77 39.50 -8.14
C LYS A 12 -33.97 38.66 -7.15
N GLU A 13 -34.54 38.35 -5.98
CA GLU A 13 -33.89 37.53 -4.96
C GLU A 13 -33.66 36.09 -5.44
N LEU A 14 -34.64 35.47 -6.10
CA LEU A 14 -34.49 34.14 -6.71
C LEU A 14 -33.40 34.09 -7.79
N LYS A 15 -33.27 35.15 -8.59
CA LYS A 15 -32.23 35.23 -9.64
C LYS A 15 -30.84 35.33 -9.02
N LEU A 16 -30.70 36.09 -7.92
CA LEU A 16 -29.46 36.24 -7.17
C LEU A 16 -29.08 34.92 -6.47
N LEU A 17 -30.07 34.25 -5.86
CA LEU A 17 -29.90 32.93 -5.24
C LEU A 17 -29.43 31.88 -6.26
N ARG A 18 -30.02 31.86 -7.47
CA ARG A 18 -29.65 30.93 -8.54
C ARG A 18 -28.22 31.15 -9.01
N VAL A 19 -27.76 32.41 -9.10
CA VAL A 19 -26.38 32.74 -9.46
C VAL A 19 -25.41 32.23 -8.39
N ILE A 20 -25.67 32.51 -7.11
CA ILE A 20 -24.83 32.02 -6.01
C ILE A 20 -24.74 30.49 -6.02
N LEU A 21 -25.87 29.81 -6.22
CA LEU A 21 -25.93 28.35 -6.23
C LEU A 21 -25.07 27.77 -7.35
N VAL A 22 -25.10 28.34 -8.56
CA VAL A 22 -24.24 27.92 -9.67
C VAL A 22 -22.75 28.10 -9.33
N TYR A 23 -22.37 29.23 -8.72
CA TYR A 23 -20.99 29.46 -8.32
C TYR A 23 -20.51 28.48 -7.24
N THR A 24 -21.34 28.18 -6.24
CA THR A 24 -21.00 27.20 -5.20
C THR A 24 -20.83 25.79 -5.78
N PHE A 25 -21.68 25.42 -6.74
CA PHE A 25 -21.61 24.11 -7.40
C PHE A 25 -20.34 23.98 -8.25
N LEU A 26 -19.97 25.03 -8.98
CA LEU A 26 -18.71 25.07 -9.74
C LEU A 26 -17.49 25.01 -8.82
N GLY A 27 -17.50 25.76 -7.72
CA GLY A 27 -16.42 25.72 -6.72
C GLY A 27 -16.27 24.33 -6.09
N PHE A 28 -17.38 23.69 -5.74
CA PHE A 28 -17.38 22.34 -5.20
C PHE A 28 -16.86 21.30 -6.21
N SER A 29 -17.32 21.35 -7.46
CA SER A 29 -16.82 20.48 -8.53
C SER A 29 -15.33 20.67 -8.77
N PHE A 30 -14.82 21.91 -8.72
CA PHE A 30 -13.40 22.19 -8.88
C PHE A 30 -12.56 21.62 -7.73
N LEU A 31 -13.00 21.83 -6.49
CA LEU A 31 -12.35 21.25 -5.30
C LEU A 31 -12.38 19.72 -5.35
N MET A 32 -13.51 19.11 -5.69
CA MET A 32 -13.64 17.66 -5.82
C MET A 32 -12.74 17.12 -6.95
N GLY A 33 -12.64 17.84 -8.07
CA GLY A 33 -11.73 17.51 -9.16
C GLY A 33 -10.27 17.53 -8.74
N LEU A 34 -9.85 18.53 -7.94
CA LEU A 34 -8.51 18.59 -7.37
C LEU A 34 -8.23 17.41 -6.43
N VAL A 35 -9.19 17.06 -5.58
CA VAL A 35 -9.07 15.91 -4.66
C VAL A 35 -8.94 14.60 -5.44
N LEU A 36 -9.75 14.39 -6.47
CA LEU A 36 -9.68 13.19 -7.32
C LEU A 36 -8.42 13.14 -8.20
N TYR A 37 -7.90 14.30 -8.61
CA TYR A 37 -6.65 14.38 -9.36
C TYR A 37 -5.42 14.07 -8.48
N SER A 38 -5.50 14.37 -7.18
CA SER A 38 -4.50 13.90 -6.23
C SER A 38 -4.56 12.37 -6.18
N LYS A 39 -3.60 11.71 -6.86
CA LYS A 39 -3.37 10.26 -6.78
C LYS A 39 -2.82 9.91 -5.40
N ASN A 40 -3.59 10.15 -4.36
CA ASN A 40 -3.29 9.70 -3.02
C ASN A 40 -3.86 8.30 -2.88
N ASN A 41 -3.00 7.30 -3.05
CA ASN A 41 -3.34 5.92 -2.71
C ASN A 41 -3.41 5.85 -1.19
N TYR A 42 -4.62 5.97 -0.65
CA TYR A 42 -4.86 5.84 0.78
C TYR A 42 -4.56 4.40 1.21
N PHE A 43 -3.72 4.26 2.22
CA PHE A 43 -3.37 3.00 2.82
C PHE A 43 -4.26 2.78 4.06
N PHE A 44 -4.90 1.62 4.14
CA PHE A 44 -5.73 1.25 5.28
C PHE A 44 -5.01 0.15 6.06
N ASP A 45 -4.60 0.46 7.29
CA ASP A 45 -4.10 -0.53 8.24
C ASP A 45 -4.75 -0.33 9.60
N LYS A 46 -5.26 -1.42 10.18
CA LYS A 46 -5.94 -1.46 11.50
C LYS A 46 -6.97 -0.35 11.78
N GLY A 47 -7.68 0.12 10.74
CA GLY A 47 -8.74 1.13 10.88
C GLY A 47 -8.26 2.59 10.82
N GLU A 48 -6.96 2.83 10.64
CA GLU A 48 -6.41 4.17 10.45
C GLU A 48 -5.99 4.38 8.99
N VAL A 49 -6.34 5.56 8.46
CA VAL A 49 -6.04 5.97 7.09
C VAL A 49 -4.70 6.69 7.08
N PHE A 50 -3.65 6.00 6.65
CA PHE A 50 -2.32 6.61 6.52
C PHE A 50 -2.17 7.24 5.13
N LYS A 51 -1.76 8.52 5.11
CA LYS A 51 -1.37 9.24 3.88
C LYS A 51 0.07 8.94 3.47
N GLU A 52 0.85 8.32 4.36
CA GLU A 52 2.28 8.07 4.16
C GLU A 52 2.49 6.79 3.34
N ARG A 53 3.54 6.80 2.51
CA ARG A 53 3.90 5.63 1.71
C ARG A 53 4.26 4.49 2.67
N PRO A 54 3.76 3.26 2.45
CA PRO A 54 4.16 2.14 3.28
C PRO A 54 5.67 1.97 3.19
N MET A 55 6.32 1.79 4.35
CA MET A 55 7.75 1.53 4.42
C MET A 55 8.08 0.25 3.65
N ALA A 56 9.30 0.19 3.09
CA ALA A 56 9.78 -0.98 2.37
C ALA A 56 9.67 -2.27 3.22
N SER A 57 9.90 -2.15 4.54
CA SER A 57 9.72 -3.23 5.52
C SER A 57 8.30 -3.82 5.53
N PHE A 58 7.29 -2.94 5.50
CA PHE A 58 5.88 -3.35 5.49
C PHE A 58 5.54 -4.10 4.20
N VAL A 59 5.87 -3.51 3.04
CA VAL A 59 5.60 -4.14 1.73
C VAL A 59 6.29 -5.49 1.64
N CYS A 60 7.53 -5.59 2.15
CA CYS A 60 8.28 -6.83 2.19
C CYS A 60 7.59 -7.91 3.03
N ASN A 61 7.22 -7.58 4.27
CA ASN A 61 6.54 -8.50 5.17
C ASN A 61 5.23 -9.01 4.57
N THR A 62 4.37 -8.08 4.17
CA THR A 62 3.03 -8.40 3.69
C THR A 62 3.08 -9.16 2.37
N ALA A 63 3.98 -8.80 1.45
CA ALA A 63 4.14 -9.53 0.20
C ALA A 63 4.60 -10.97 0.46
N PHE A 64 5.64 -11.15 1.29
CA PHE A 64 6.17 -12.47 1.61
C PHE A 64 5.15 -13.37 2.33
N MET A 65 4.48 -12.85 3.36
CA MET A 65 3.43 -13.58 4.06
C MET A 65 2.25 -13.93 3.15
N SER A 66 1.89 -13.03 2.21
CA SER A 66 0.82 -13.32 1.25
C SER A 66 1.16 -14.49 0.32
N ILE A 67 2.44 -14.66 -0.01
CA ILE A 67 2.93 -15.76 -0.85
C ILE A 67 2.91 -17.07 -0.07
N ILE A 68 3.41 -17.09 1.16
CA ILE A 68 3.40 -18.29 2.03
C ILE A 68 1.97 -18.76 2.30
N ASN A 69 1.05 -17.83 2.57
CA ASN A 69 -0.35 -18.13 2.82
C ASN A 69 -1.15 -18.50 1.56
N LYS A 70 -0.48 -18.69 0.41
CA LYS A 70 -1.08 -19.04 -0.88
C LYS A 70 -2.13 -18.02 -1.37
N ALA A 71 -2.05 -16.77 -0.91
CA ALA A 71 -2.96 -15.68 -1.24
C ALA A 71 -2.19 -14.43 -1.71
N PRO A 72 -1.40 -14.51 -2.80
CA PRO A 72 -0.51 -13.43 -3.21
C PRO A 72 -1.28 -12.16 -3.63
N ILE A 73 -0.87 -11.02 -3.08
CA ILE A 73 -1.51 -9.73 -3.34
C ILE A 73 -0.88 -9.06 -4.57
N SER A 74 -1.61 -9.02 -5.69
CA SER A 74 -1.14 -8.46 -6.96
C SER A 74 -0.73 -6.98 -6.93
N LYS A 75 -1.23 -6.23 -5.94
CA LYS A 75 -0.85 -4.83 -5.73
C LYS A 75 0.57 -4.68 -5.16
N LEU A 76 1.08 -5.69 -4.46
CA LEU A 76 2.37 -5.69 -3.78
C LEU A 76 3.43 -6.53 -4.50
N ILE A 77 3.02 -7.37 -5.44
CA ILE A 77 3.89 -8.33 -6.15
C ILE A 77 3.91 -7.97 -7.65
N THR A 78 5.04 -8.17 -8.32
CA THR A 78 5.13 -8.04 -9.79
C THR A 78 4.43 -9.19 -10.50
N ASP A 79 3.96 -8.93 -11.73
CA ASP A 79 3.26 -9.93 -12.51
C ASP A 79 4.16 -11.13 -12.85
N GLU A 80 5.47 -10.90 -12.98
CA GLU A 80 6.49 -11.94 -13.19
C GLU A 80 6.49 -12.99 -12.07
N ILE A 81 6.49 -12.54 -10.81
CA ILE A 81 6.43 -13.43 -9.65
C ILE A 81 5.07 -14.11 -9.56
N LEU A 82 3.97 -13.40 -9.83
CA LEU A 82 2.64 -14.04 -9.86
C LEU A 82 2.56 -15.16 -10.90
N VAL A 83 3.19 -14.98 -12.06
CA VAL A 83 3.28 -16.03 -13.09
C VAL A 83 4.17 -17.18 -12.63
N ALA A 84 5.30 -16.88 -11.99
CA ALA A 84 6.19 -17.90 -11.44
C ALA A 84 5.51 -18.75 -10.36
N LEU A 85 4.79 -18.12 -9.42
CA LEU A 85 4.05 -18.78 -8.35
C LEU A 85 2.89 -19.65 -8.85
N LYS A 86 2.32 -19.33 -10.02
CA LYS A 86 1.32 -20.19 -10.67
C LYS A 86 1.93 -21.43 -11.32
N LYS A 87 3.19 -21.36 -11.74
CA LYS A 87 3.90 -22.47 -12.39
C LYS A 87 4.56 -23.39 -11.36
N ASN A 88 5.13 -22.80 -10.32
CA ASN A 88 5.86 -23.50 -9.27
C ASN A 88 5.23 -23.14 -7.92
N GLU A 89 4.79 -24.14 -7.17
CA GLU A 89 4.30 -23.91 -5.81
C GLU A 89 5.46 -23.48 -4.90
N PHE A 90 5.35 -22.30 -4.31
CA PHE A 90 6.29 -21.85 -3.29
C PHE A 90 5.92 -22.50 -1.96
N ASN A 91 6.58 -23.61 -1.64
CA ASN A 91 6.27 -24.43 -0.46
C ASN A 91 7.29 -24.17 0.66
N VAL A 92 7.08 -23.08 1.40
CA VAL A 92 7.86 -22.76 2.59
C VAL A 92 6.88 -22.71 3.76
N ALA A 93 7.00 -23.66 4.69
CA ALA A 93 6.36 -23.52 5.99
C ALA A 93 7.10 -22.41 6.75
N ALA A 94 6.40 -21.34 7.11
CA ALA A 94 6.91 -20.32 8.01
C ALA A 94 5.99 -20.32 9.23
N GLU A 95 6.49 -20.86 10.33
CA GLU A 95 5.78 -20.84 11.61
C GLU A 95 5.93 -19.47 12.24
N ASP A 96 7.16 -18.94 12.24
CA ASP A 96 7.50 -17.63 12.80
C ASP A 96 8.47 -16.86 11.90
N ILE A 97 8.26 -15.55 11.82
CA ILE A 97 9.27 -14.61 11.29
C ILE A 97 10.19 -14.23 12.45
N LEU A 98 11.45 -14.66 12.37
CA LEU A 98 12.45 -14.35 13.40
C LEU A 98 13.02 -12.95 13.25
N LEU A 99 13.25 -12.52 12.01
CA LEU A 99 13.85 -11.21 11.74
C LEU A 99 13.33 -10.65 10.41
N LEU A 100 13.05 -9.36 10.41
CA LEU A 100 12.80 -8.59 9.20
C LEU A 100 13.68 -7.35 9.21
N GLN A 101 14.67 -7.32 8.31
CA GLN A 101 15.64 -6.25 8.24
C GLN A 101 15.63 -5.63 6.84
N VAL A 102 15.57 -4.30 6.78
CA VAL A 102 15.82 -3.56 5.54
C VAL A 102 17.33 -3.37 5.44
N ILE A 103 17.95 -3.97 4.43
CA ILE A 103 19.41 -3.89 4.22
C ILE A 103 19.73 -2.58 3.49
N GLU A 104 19.02 -2.32 2.38
CA GLU A 104 19.19 -1.16 1.52
C GLU A 104 17.82 -0.69 1.01
N GLU A 105 17.76 0.50 0.40
CA GLU A 105 16.54 0.95 -0.27
C GLU A 105 16.09 -0.06 -1.33
N GLY A 106 14.91 -0.65 -1.12
CA GLY A 106 14.36 -1.64 -2.03
C GLY A 106 14.95 -3.05 -1.86
N LYS A 107 15.70 -3.33 -0.79
CA LYS A 107 16.11 -4.70 -0.45
C LYS A 107 15.81 -5.00 1.01
N CYS A 108 15.16 -6.13 1.24
CA CYS A 108 14.82 -6.59 2.57
C CYS A 108 15.21 -8.05 2.73
N ARG A 109 15.66 -8.40 3.93
CA ARG A 109 15.94 -9.77 4.32
C ARG A 109 14.90 -10.19 5.35
N ILE A 110 14.28 -11.32 5.10
CA ILE A 110 13.34 -11.96 6.02
C ILE A 110 13.94 -13.30 6.41
N ILE A 111 14.03 -13.53 7.71
CA ILE A 111 14.50 -14.79 8.27
C ILE A 111 13.31 -15.45 8.92
N VAL A 112 12.99 -16.65 8.47
CA VAL A 112 11.88 -17.44 8.98
C VAL A 112 12.34 -18.75 9.56
N ARG A 113 11.59 -19.20 10.56
CA ARG A 113 11.71 -20.56 11.10
C ARG A 113 10.55 -21.39 10.58
N GLY A 114 10.86 -22.58 10.08
CA GLY A 114 9.87 -23.57 9.69
C GLY A 114 10.48 -24.93 9.40
N ASP A 115 9.72 -25.99 9.68
CA ASP A 115 10.16 -27.39 9.54
C ASP A 115 11.49 -27.69 10.26
N ASN A 116 11.67 -27.14 11.48
CA ASN A 116 12.91 -27.22 12.26
C ASN A 116 14.16 -26.65 11.58
N LYS A 117 14.01 -25.83 10.53
CA LYS A 117 15.11 -25.13 9.86
C LYS A 117 14.89 -23.62 9.92
N VAL A 118 15.99 -22.88 9.89
CA VAL A 118 15.97 -21.43 9.70
C VAL A 118 16.37 -21.15 8.26
N ARG A 119 15.57 -20.36 7.55
CA ARG A 119 15.83 -19.97 6.16
C ARG A 119 15.87 -18.45 6.06
N SER A 120 16.85 -17.93 5.33
CA SER A 120 16.96 -16.51 5.02
C SER A 120 16.49 -16.28 3.60
N PHE A 121 15.66 -15.27 3.41
CA PHE A 121 15.16 -14.84 2.11
C PHE A 121 15.57 -13.41 1.86
N LEU A 122 16.30 -13.20 0.78
CA LEU A 122 16.59 -11.88 0.25
C LEU A 122 15.50 -11.50 -0.76
N ILE A 123 14.79 -10.43 -0.46
CA ILE A 123 13.66 -9.94 -1.24
C ILE A 123 14.04 -8.60 -1.87
N ASN A 124 13.96 -8.55 -3.20
CA ASN A 124 14.19 -7.33 -3.96
C ASN A 124 12.84 -6.66 -4.27
N LEU A 125 12.78 -5.35 -4.03
CA LEU A 125 11.63 -4.50 -4.28
C LEU A 125 11.96 -3.47 -5.36
N VAL A 126 11.07 -3.32 -6.33
CA VAL A 126 11.17 -2.30 -7.38
C VAL A 126 10.36 -1.08 -6.97
N SER A 127 11.04 0.07 -6.88
CA SER A 127 10.42 1.36 -6.59
C SER A 127 10.01 2.09 -7.88
N LYS A 128 8.71 2.22 -8.14
CA LYS A 128 8.17 3.04 -9.24
C LYS A 128 7.05 3.94 -8.72
N LYS A 129 7.07 5.21 -9.12
CA LYS A 129 5.99 6.19 -8.80
C LYS A 129 4.61 5.76 -9.33
N GLN A 130 4.58 4.89 -10.33
CA GLN A 130 3.35 4.36 -10.93
C GLN A 130 2.76 3.20 -10.10
N ASN A 131 3.52 2.62 -9.17
CA ASN A 131 3.04 1.56 -8.30
C ASN A 131 2.10 2.15 -7.23
N PRO A 132 1.00 1.44 -6.88
CA PRO A 132 0.05 1.92 -5.87
C PRO A 132 0.72 2.21 -4.52
N PHE A 133 1.78 1.48 -4.19
CA PHE A 133 2.50 1.57 -2.91
C PHE A 133 3.98 1.93 -3.07
N PHE A 134 4.38 2.50 -4.21
CA PHE A 134 5.76 2.82 -4.61
C PHE A 134 6.66 1.58 -4.78
N TYR A 135 6.67 0.65 -3.83
CA TYR A 135 7.40 -0.61 -3.90
C TYR A 135 6.52 -1.77 -4.39
N LYS A 136 7.12 -2.69 -5.16
CA LYS A 136 6.56 -4.01 -5.48
C LYS A 136 7.66 -5.05 -5.36
N LEU A 137 7.32 -6.21 -4.81
CA LEU A 137 8.20 -7.38 -4.76
C LEU A 137 8.49 -7.86 -6.17
N SER A 138 9.77 -7.93 -6.51
CA SER A 138 10.27 -8.29 -7.84
C SER A 138 10.95 -9.65 -7.85
N GLU A 139 11.70 -9.97 -6.81
CA GLU A 139 12.46 -11.22 -6.72
C GLU A 139 12.50 -11.71 -5.27
N ILE A 140 12.58 -13.03 -5.11
CA ILE A 140 12.78 -13.72 -3.83
C ILE A 140 13.87 -14.75 -4.07
N ASN A 141 14.99 -14.59 -3.38
CA ASN A 141 16.08 -15.54 -3.41
C ASN A 141 16.28 -16.10 -2.00
N GLU A 142 16.42 -17.41 -1.88
CA GLU A 142 16.88 -18.03 -0.65
C GLU A 142 18.38 -17.81 -0.52
N ASP A 143 18.82 -17.35 0.64
CA ASP A 143 20.21 -17.05 0.97
C ASP A 143 20.65 -17.97 2.11
N GLU A 144 21.91 -18.42 2.09
CA GLU A 144 22.45 -19.25 3.16
C GLU A 144 22.80 -18.37 4.36
N LEU A 145 22.37 -18.78 5.55
CA LEU A 145 22.70 -18.08 6.79
C LEU A 145 24.18 -18.24 7.08
N THR A 146 24.87 -17.14 7.36
CA THR A 146 26.25 -17.20 7.85
C THR A 146 26.23 -17.51 9.35
N ASN A 147 27.18 -18.29 9.88
CA ASN A 147 27.24 -18.67 11.31
C ASN A 147 27.15 -17.46 12.30
N LEU A 148 27.59 -16.28 11.89
CA LEU A 148 27.50 -15.03 12.66
C LEU A 148 26.07 -14.49 12.81
N GLU A 149 25.22 -14.75 11.83
CA GLU A 149 23.82 -14.29 11.80
C GLU A 149 22.96 -15.19 12.69
N GLU A 150 23.22 -16.49 12.71
CA GLU A 150 22.56 -17.44 13.62
C GLU A 150 22.79 -17.07 15.10
N GLU A 151 24.01 -16.71 15.47
CA GLU A 151 24.34 -16.26 16.84
C GLU A 151 23.64 -14.94 17.24
N LYS A 152 23.42 -14.03 16.28
CA LYS A 152 22.68 -12.78 16.53
C LYS A 152 21.20 -13.06 16.75
N ILE A 153 20.60 -13.90 15.90
CA ILE A 153 19.18 -14.26 15.99
C ILE A 153 18.90 -15.04 17.29
N SER A 154 19.81 -15.93 17.70
CA SER A 154 19.68 -16.64 18.98
C SER A 154 19.71 -15.71 20.20
N ARG A 155 20.39 -14.56 20.09
CA ARG A 155 20.44 -13.54 21.15
C ARG A 155 19.20 -12.63 21.19
N GLU A 156 18.61 -12.33 20.04
CA GLU A 156 17.40 -11.48 19.96
C GLU A 156 16.09 -12.26 20.20
N ALA A 157 16.10 -13.59 20.01
CA ALA A 157 14.93 -14.44 20.24
C ALA A 157 14.76 -14.94 21.70
N LYS A 158 15.52 -14.39 22.65
CA LYS A 158 15.52 -14.78 24.07
C LYS A 158 15.11 -13.61 24.95
#